data_AF-A0A964IQE8-F1
#
_entry.id   AF-A0A964IQE8-F1
#
_cell.length_a   1.000
_cell.length_b   1.000
_cell.length_c   1.000
_cell.angle_alpha   90.00
_cell.angle_beta   90.00
_cell.angle_gamma   90.00
#
_symmetry.space_group_name_H-M   'P 1'
#
loop_
_entity.id
_entity.type
_entity.pdbx_description
1 polymer ?
#
loop_
_entity_poly.entity_id
_entity_poly.type
_entity_poly.pdbx_seq_one_letter_code
_entity_poly.pdbx_strand_id
1 'polypeptide(L)'
;MRCLAVCHTELVVRLLEAVLTPNAELDVLVESPALARHFEDSDLPVTVADPARVDSYVKAGLSPITPVFVEDNGRKGLRRVLEALRGAGGTLIYVLGTSQADVRRAEELRDDFPEVTTLTLAELIGPPLLTELGRSVTRQRVQQYQRYMAGADRVLILTHNDPDPDAMASGLALRTILRRTRQTAVIGCLQPVTRPENLRMVKLLDLKIETVTPDQFKDFDKIALVDVQPHYFPGLLPHVDLVIDHHPAQPGYSAIFTDIRPDYGSTCTILTEHLRAVDMD
;
A
#
# COMPACT_ATOMS: atom_id res chain seq x y z
N MET A 1 -26.81 -9.35 -1.03
CA MET A 1 -26.38 -10.76 -1.18
C MET A 1 -26.35 -11.37 0.21
N ARG A 2 -26.80 -12.61 0.40
CA ARG A 2 -26.78 -13.27 1.72
C ARG A 2 -25.57 -14.21 1.80
N CYS A 3 -24.83 -14.14 2.90
CA CYS A 3 -23.66 -14.96 3.19
C CYS A 3 -23.88 -15.73 4.50
N LEU A 4 -23.29 -16.92 4.59
CA LEU A 4 -23.26 -17.71 5.82
C LEU A 4 -21.80 -17.87 6.29
N ALA A 5 -21.52 -17.62 7.56
CA ALA A 5 -20.20 -17.84 8.14
C ALA A 5 -20.26 -18.93 9.22
N VAL A 6 -19.46 -19.98 9.07
CA VAL A 6 -19.24 -21.02 10.08
C VAL A 6 -17.96 -20.66 10.82
N CYS A 7 -18.09 -20.17 12.05
CA CYS A 7 -16.97 -19.62 12.82
C CYS A 7 -16.77 -20.33 14.16
N HIS A 8 -15.52 -20.32 14.60
CA HIS A 8 -15.05 -20.89 15.86
C HIS A 8 -14.44 -19.84 16.79
N THR A 9 -14.12 -18.64 16.30
CA THR A 9 -13.55 -17.55 17.08
C THR A 9 -14.30 -16.23 16.90
N GLU A 10 -14.29 -15.39 17.95
CA GLU A 10 -14.89 -14.06 17.90
C GLU A 10 -14.22 -13.16 16.85
N LEU A 11 -12.89 -13.30 16.70
CA LEU A 11 -12.10 -12.50 15.77
C LEU A 11 -12.57 -12.65 14.31
N VAL A 12 -12.80 -13.89 13.86
CA VAL A 12 -13.21 -14.15 12.47
C VAL A 12 -14.64 -13.68 12.22
N VAL A 13 -15.54 -13.84 13.20
CA VAL A 13 -16.90 -13.30 13.12
C VAL A 13 -16.88 -11.79 12.93
N ARG A 14 -16.18 -11.05 13.80
CA ARG A 14 -16.10 -9.59 13.70
C ARG A 14 -15.42 -9.12 12.42
N LEU A 15 -14.43 -9.85 11.93
CA LEU A 15 -13.77 -9.54 10.67
C LEU A 15 -14.72 -9.70 9.48
N LEU A 16 -15.46 -10.81 9.42
CA LEU A 16 -16.44 -11.03 8.36
C LEU A 16 -17.61 -10.05 8.45
N GLU A 17 -18.07 -9.74 9.65
CA GLU A 17 -19.07 -8.70 9.90
C GLU A 17 -18.62 -7.36 9.31
N ALA A 18 -17.43 -6.88 9.69
CA ALA A 18 -16.91 -5.59 9.21
C ALA A 18 -16.70 -5.53 7.68
N VAL A 19 -16.31 -6.65 7.05
CA VAL A 19 -16.02 -6.70 5.62
C VAL A 19 -17.28 -6.90 4.78
N LEU A 20 -18.23 -7.74 5.22
CA LEU A 20 -19.37 -8.16 4.42
C LEU A 20 -20.63 -7.31 4.66
N THR A 21 -20.91 -6.91 5.92
CA THR A 21 -22.16 -6.21 6.25
C THR A 21 -22.41 -4.88 5.52
N PRO A 22 -21.38 -4.12 5.07
CA PRO A 22 -21.64 -2.93 4.25
C PRO A 22 -22.31 -3.23 2.91
N ASN A 23 -22.22 -4.46 2.40
CA ASN A 23 -22.66 -4.83 1.05
C ASN A 23 -23.49 -6.14 0.99
N ALA A 24 -23.60 -6.88 2.09
CA ALA A 24 -24.22 -8.19 2.16
C ALA A 24 -24.86 -8.45 3.54
N GLU A 25 -25.90 -9.28 3.58
CA GLU A 25 -26.42 -9.84 4.82
C GLU A 25 -25.53 -11.00 5.27
N LEU A 26 -25.18 -11.04 6.54
CA LEU A 26 -24.31 -12.07 7.12
C LEU A 26 -25.05 -12.82 8.22
N ASP A 27 -25.26 -14.11 8.02
CA ASP A 27 -25.65 -15.04 9.07
C ASP A 27 -24.43 -15.78 9.60
N VAL A 28 -24.38 -16.01 10.91
CA VAL A 28 -23.26 -16.69 11.55
C VAL A 28 -23.75 -17.95 12.24
N LEU A 29 -23.06 -19.06 11.98
CA LEU A 29 -23.23 -20.33 12.64
C LEU A 29 -22.01 -20.60 13.51
N VAL A 30 -22.24 -20.84 14.80
CA VAL A 30 -21.18 -21.20 15.76
C VAL A 30 -21.53 -22.49 16.47
N GLU A 31 -20.51 -23.29 16.83
CA GLU A 31 -20.72 -24.51 17.64
C GLU A 31 -20.99 -24.21 19.11
N SER A 32 -20.40 -23.12 19.62
CA SER A 32 -20.33 -22.85 21.05
C SER A 32 -21.39 -21.83 21.47
N PRO A 33 -22.31 -22.18 22.39
CA PRO A 33 -23.19 -21.22 23.02
C PRO A 33 -22.42 -20.10 23.74
N ALA A 34 -21.24 -20.42 24.27
CA ALA A 34 -20.39 -19.42 24.92
C ALA A 34 -19.91 -18.37 23.92
N LEU A 35 -19.55 -18.77 22.69
CA LEU A 35 -19.17 -17.83 21.63
C LEU A 35 -20.36 -16.98 21.18
N ALA A 36 -21.55 -17.58 21.04
CA ALA A 36 -22.76 -16.84 20.65
C ALA A 36 -23.11 -15.72 21.64
N ARG A 37 -22.87 -15.91 22.95
CA ARG A 37 -23.11 -14.89 23.99
C ARG A 37 -22.36 -13.57 23.76
N HIS A 38 -21.20 -13.61 23.08
CA HIS A 38 -20.44 -12.39 22.77
C HIS A 38 -21.17 -11.47 21.78
N PHE A 39 -22.25 -11.94 21.17
CA PHE A 39 -23.03 -11.23 20.15
C PHE A 39 -24.52 -11.08 20.52
N GLU A 40 -24.92 -11.37 21.76
CA GLU A 40 -26.32 -11.22 22.20
C GLU A 40 -26.84 -9.78 22.09
N ASP A 41 -25.95 -8.80 22.29
CA ASP A 41 -26.25 -7.37 22.14
C ASP A 41 -25.94 -6.83 20.73
N SER A 42 -25.62 -7.71 19.76
CA SER A 42 -25.36 -7.33 18.36
C SER A 42 -26.59 -7.54 17.49
N ASP A 43 -26.73 -6.73 16.43
CA ASP A 43 -27.73 -6.93 15.38
C ASP A 43 -27.38 -8.11 14.44
N LEU A 44 -26.22 -8.75 14.65
CA LEU A 44 -25.73 -9.88 13.86
C LEU A 44 -26.49 -11.18 14.19
N PRO A 45 -27.18 -11.82 13.22
CA PRO A 45 -27.87 -13.08 13.47
C PRO A 45 -26.88 -14.24 13.68
N VAL A 46 -26.71 -14.65 14.94
CA VAL A 46 -25.86 -15.77 15.35
C VAL A 46 -26.70 -16.98 15.77
N THR A 47 -26.50 -18.11 15.10
CA THR A 47 -27.15 -19.38 15.38
C THR A 47 -26.16 -20.39 15.97
N VAL A 48 -26.54 -21.04 17.07
CA VAL A 48 -25.75 -22.14 17.63
C VAL A 48 -26.19 -23.46 16.99
N ALA A 49 -25.28 -24.13 16.28
CA ALA A 49 -25.56 -25.42 15.65
C ALA A 49 -24.28 -26.24 15.42
N ASP A 50 -24.43 -27.54 15.18
CA ASP A 50 -23.31 -28.43 14.81
C ASP A 50 -23.03 -28.33 13.30
N PRO A 51 -21.86 -27.80 12.87
CA PRO A 51 -21.53 -27.62 11.47
C PRO A 51 -21.20 -28.94 10.76
N ALA A 52 -21.05 -30.06 11.46
CA ALA A 52 -20.90 -31.38 10.85
C ALA A 52 -22.26 -32.02 10.48
N ARG A 53 -23.38 -31.31 10.62
CA ARG A 53 -24.74 -31.80 10.34
C ARG A 53 -25.39 -31.05 9.17
N VAL A 54 -25.87 -31.80 8.18
CA VAL A 54 -26.62 -31.26 7.02
C VAL A 54 -27.81 -30.42 7.47
N ASP A 55 -28.57 -30.89 8.47
CA ASP A 55 -29.76 -30.20 8.99
C ASP A 55 -29.47 -28.79 9.51
N SER A 56 -28.26 -28.52 10.00
CA SER A 56 -27.87 -27.19 10.50
C SER A 56 -27.90 -26.15 9.39
N TYR A 57 -27.44 -26.53 8.20
CA TYR A 57 -27.41 -25.66 7.02
C TYR A 57 -28.76 -25.53 6.35
N VAL A 58 -29.55 -26.62 6.32
CA VAL A 58 -30.92 -26.59 5.81
C VAL A 58 -31.79 -25.64 6.65
N LYS A 59 -31.66 -25.69 7.98
CA LYS A 59 -32.35 -24.75 8.89
C LYS A 59 -31.86 -23.31 8.74
N ALA A 60 -30.58 -23.12 8.46
CA ALA A 60 -30.03 -21.82 8.10
C ALA A 60 -30.49 -21.34 6.72
N GLY A 61 -31.24 -22.13 5.95
CA GLY A 61 -31.74 -21.76 4.64
C GLY A 61 -30.63 -21.64 3.60
N LEU A 62 -29.60 -22.49 3.70
CA LEU A 62 -28.52 -22.56 2.72
C LEU A 62 -29.07 -22.87 1.32
N SER A 63 -28.61 -22.13 0.31
CA SER A 63 -28.88 -22.38 -1.09
C SER A 63 -27.57 -22.45 -1.89
N PRO A 64 -27.55 -23.01 -3.11
CA PRO A 64 -26.34 -23.07 -3.95
C PRO A 64 -25.67 -21.70 -4.19
N ILE A 65 -26.47 -20.63 -4.29
CA ILE A 65 -25.97 -19.27 -4.52
C ILE A 65 -25.49 -18.54 -3.25
N THR A 66 -25.62 -19.14 -2.06
CA THR A 66 -25.21 -18.52 -0.79
C THR A 66 -23.71 -18.78 -0.59
N PRO A 67 -22.84 -17.75 -0.59
CA PRO A 67 -21.45 -17.92 -0.22
C PRO A 67 -21.33 -18.36 1.24
N VAL A 68 -20.55 -19.41 1.48
CA VAL A 68 -20.28 -19.93 2.82
C VAL A 68 -18.82 -19.75 3.15
N PHE A 69 -18.54 -19.03 4.24
CA PHE A 69 -17.20 -18.88 4.79
C PHE A 69 -17.03 -19.85 5.95
N VAL A 70 -15.99 -20.68 5.94
CA VAL A 70 -15.70 -21.65 6.99
C VAL A 70 -14.36 -21.30 7.60
N GLU A 71 -14.34 -20.97 8.89
CA GLU A 71 -13.10 -20.81 9.64
C GLU A 71 -12.42 -22.17 9.83
N ASP A 72 -11.18 -22.30 9.34
CA ASP A 72 -10.32 -23.43 9.66
C ASP A 72 -9.20 -23.01 10.62
N ASN A 73 -9.34 -23.44 11.87
CA ASN A 73 -8.43 -23.11 12.97
C ASN A 73 -7.55 -24.28 13.41
N GLY A 74 -7.33 -25.28 12.54
CA GLY A 74 -6.48 -26.42 12.89
C GLY A 74 -7.22 -27.63 13.44
N ARG A 75 -8.51 -27.49 13.79
CA ARG A 75 -9.28 -28.57 14.43
C ARG A 75 -9.59 -29.71 13.47
N LYS A 76 -9.64 -30.92 14.01
CA LYS A 76 -10.13 -32.10 13.28
C LYS A 76 -11.63 -31.92 13.03
N GLY A 77 -12.06 -31.98 11.77
CA GLY A 77 -13.49 -31.90 11.45
C GLY A 77 -13.82 -31.21 10.15
N LEU A 78 -12.88 -30.45 9.54
CA LEU A 78 -13.12 -29.71 8.30
C LEU A 78 -13.80 -30.57 7.22
N ARG A 79 -13.30 -31.78 6.97
CA ARG A 79 -13.90 -32.70 5.99
C ARG A 79 -15.38 -32.97 6.26
N ARG A 80 -15.78 -33.21 7.52
CA ARG A 80 -17.18 -33.46 7.89
C ARG A 80 -18.05 -32.23 7.71
N VAL A 81 -17.50 -31.05 7.99
CA VAL A 81 -18.16 -29.76 7.75
C VAL A 81 -18.40 -29.57 6.26
N LEU A 82 -17.41 -29.83 5.42
CA LEU A 82 -17.53 -29.77 3.96
C LEU A 82 -18.52 -30.81 3.40
N GLU A 83 -18.50 -32.05 3.91
CA GLU A 83 -19.48 -33.09 3.57
C GLU A 83 -20.92 -32.65 3.90
N ALA A 84 -21.11 -32.03 5.07
CA ALA A 84 -22.41 -31.54 5.50
C ALA A 84 -22.89 -30.33 4.67
N LEU A 85 -22.00 -29.40 4.33
CA LEU A 85 -22.29 -28.26 3.45
C LEU A 85 -22.70 -28.71 2.05
N ARG A 86 -21.93 -29.62 1.45
CA ARG A 86 -22.27 -30.22 0.15
C ARG A 86 -23.60 -30.97 0.23
N GLY A 87 -23.82 -31.75 1.28
CA GLY A 87 -25.08 -32.47 1.51
C GLY A 87 -26.30 -31.55 1.63
N ALA A 88 -26.10 -30.32 2.10
CA ALA A 88 -27.12 -29.28 2.15
C ALA A 88 -27.22 -28.44 0.85
N GLY A 89 -26.44 -28.76 -0.18
CA GLY A 89 -26.47 -28.10 -1.49
C GLY A 89 -25.58 -26.85 -1.60
N GLY A 90 -24.62 -26.64 -0.68
CA GLY A 90 -23.66 -25.55 -0.77
C GLY A 90 -22.67 -25.75 -1.93
N THR A 91 -22.52 -24.72 -2.77
CA THR A 91 -21.61 -24.76 -3.95
C THR A 91 -20.61 -23.61 -4.02
N LEU A 92 -20.71 -22.63 -3.12
CA LEU A 92 -19.80 -21.48 -3.04
C LEU A 92 -19.12 -21.48 -1.67
N ILE A 93 -18.08 -22.29 -1.50
CA ILE A 93 -17.46 -22.53 -0.19
C ILE A 93 -16.07 -21.92 -0.14
N TYR A 94 -15.83 -21.08 0.87
CA TYR A 94 -14.56 -20.41 1.13
C TYR A 94 -14.02 -20.87 2.49
N VAL A 95 -12.87 -21.53 2.50
CA VAL A 95 -12.20 -21.92 3.74
C VAL A 95 -11.16 -20.87 4.11
N LEU A 96 -11.33 -20.28 5.29
CA LEU A 96 -10.48 -19.23 5.85
C LEU A 96 -9.47 -19.86 6.81
N GLY A 97 -8.23 -19.99 6.38
CA GLY A 97 -7.14 -20.51 7.20
C GLY A 97 -6.44 -19.41 8.00
N THR A 98 -6.12 -19.71 9.26
CA THR A 98 -5.31 -18.81 10.11
C THR A 98 -3.80 -18.98 9.90
N SER A 99 -3.38 -20.08 9.25
CA SER A 99 -1.99 -20.39 8.94
C SER A 99 -1.83 -21.05 7.57
N GLN A 100 -0.60 -21.05 7.06
CA GLN A 100 -0.20 -21.78 5.85
C GLN A 100 -0.34 -23.30 5.99
N ALA A 101 -0.40 -23.83 7.21
CA ALA A 101 -0.67 -25.25 7.44
C ALA A 101 -2.16 -25.56 7.30
N ASP A 102 -3.04 -24.64 7.74
CA ASP A 102 -4.49 -24.79 7.62
C ASP A 102 -4.92 -24.79 6.15
N VAL A 103 -4.37 -23.87 5.34
CA VAL A 103 -4.68 -23.83 3.91
C VAL A 103 -4.18 -25.06 3.17
N ARG A 104 -2.98 -25.57 3.47
CA ARG A 104 -2.49 -26.81 2.86
C ARG A 104 -3.41 -28.00 3.14
N ARG A 105 -3.90 -28.14 4.38
CA ARG A 105 -4.88 -29.18 4.72
C ARG A 105 -6.18 -29.02 3.93
N ALA A 106 -6.67 -27.79 3.77
CA ALA A 106 -7.87 -27.54 2.99
C ALA A 106 -7.66 -27.78 1.48
N GLU A 107 -6.46 -27.50 0.95
CA GLU A 107 -6.07 -27.78 -0.44
C GLU A 107 -5.97 -29.29 -0.71
N GLU A 108 -5.48 -30.09 0.23
CA GLU A 108 -5.48 -31.56 0.14
C GLU A 108 -6.88 -32.15 -0.02
N LEU A 109 -7.91 -31.44 0.47
CA LEU A 109 -9.31 -31.84 0.33
C LEU A 109 -9.92 -31.40 -1.01
N ARG A 110 -9.22 -30.60 -1.82
CA ARG A 110 -9.79 -30.03 -3.05
C ARG A 110 -10.12 -31.07 -4.12
N ASP A 111 -9.41 -32.20 -4.15
CA ASP A 111 -9.74 -33.31 -5.06
C ASP A 111 -11.11 -33.92 -4.73
N ASP A 112 -11.45 -34.00 -3.43
CA ASP A 112 -12.76 -34.44 -2.97
C ASP A 112 -13.80 -33.32 -3.03
N PHE A 113 -13.37 -32.06 -2.92
CA PHE A 113 -14.19 -30.83 -2.83
C PHE A 113 -13.76 -29.74 -3.83
N PRO A 114 -14.01 -29.92 -5.14
CA PRO A 114 -13.58 -28.98 -6.17
C PRO A 114 -14.24 -27.60 -6.07
N GLU A 115 -15.39 -27.49 -5.41
CA GLU A 115 -16.11 -26.24 -5.14
C GLU A 115 -15.50 -25.37 -4.03
N VAL A 116 -14.51 -25.91 -3.28
CA VAL A 116 -13.87 -25.20 -2.18
C VAL A 116 -12.75 -24.29 -2.70
N THR A 117 -12.84 -23.01 -2.31
CA THR A 117 -11.77 -22.02 -2.47
C THR A 117 -11.11 -21.78 -1.12
N THR A 118 -9.78 -21.77 -1.08
CA THR A 118 -9.01 -21.52 0.14
C THR A 118 -8.45 -20.10 0.14
N LEU A 119 -8.51 -19.45 1.30
CA LEU A 119 -7.93 -18.13 1.55
C LEU A 119 -7.28 -18.13 2.93
N THR A 120 -6.08 -17.56 3.06
CA THR A 120 -5.50 -17.27 4.38
C THR A 120 -5.92 -15.89 4.85
N LEU A 121 -6.07 -15.71 6.17
CA LEU A 121 -6.18 -14.37 6.75
C LEU A 121 -4.98 -13.49 6.36
N ALA A 122 -3.79 -14.08 6.22
CA ALA A 122 -2.58 -13.38 5.79
C ALA A 122 -2.69 -12.79 4.36
N GLU A 123 -3.30 -13.52 3.41
CA GLU A 123 -3.54 -13.01 2.05
C GLU A 123 -4.58 -11.90 2.03
N LEU A 124 -5.58 -11.97 2.92
CA LEU A 124 -6.60 -10.94 3.03
C LEU A 124 -6.04 -9.63 3.62
N ILE A 125 -5.21 -9.71 4.66
CA ILE A 125 -4.66 -8.52 5.35
C ILE A 125 -3.32 -8.04 4.78
N GLY A 126 -2.58 -8.91 4.10
CA GLY A 126 -1.20 -8.67 3.68
C GLY A 126 -1.05 -7.44 2.78
N PRO A 127 -1.76 -7.37 1.64
CA PRO A 127 -1.67 -6.22 0.74
C PRO A 127 -2.00 -4.87 1.38
N PRO A 128 -3.13 -4.68 2.10
CA PRO A 128 -3.43 -3.40 2.73
C PRO A 128 -2.44 -3.07 3.87
N LEU A 129 -2.04 -4.05 4.68
CA LEU A 129 -1.09 -3.83 5.77
C LEU A 129 0.28 -3.40 5.24
N LEU A 130 0.82 -4.11 4.24
CA LEU A 130 2.11 -3.78 3.64
C LEU A 130 2.08 -2.41 2.96
N THR A 131 0.96 -2.04 2.35
CA THR A 131 0.76 -0.72 1.76
C THR A 131 0.81 0.37 2.83
N GLU A 132 0.08 0.22 3.94
CA GLU A 132 0.08 1.21 5.03
C GLU A 132 1.42 1.29 5.76
N LEU A 133 2.11 0.16 5.95
CA LEU A 133 3.47 0.15 6.50
C LEU A 133 4.46 0.85 5.56
N GLY A 134 4.41 0.56 4.25
CA GLY A 134 5.24 1.22 3.24
C GLY A 134 4.99 2.73 3.19
N ARG A 135 3.73 3.15 3.27
CA ARG A 135 3.35 4.57 3.37
C ARG A 135 3.89 5.21 4.64
N SER A 136 3.86 4.51 5.77
CA SER A 136 4.36 4.99 7.06
C SER A 136 5.88 5.17 7.06
N VAL A 137 6.64 4.22 6.50
CA VAL A 137 8.09 4.33 6.33
C VAL A 137 8.44 5.51 5.41
N THR A 138 7.72 5.65 4.30
CA THR A 138 7.89 6.80 3.39
C THR A 138 7.59 8.12 4.10
N ARG A 139 6.49 8.19 4.87
CA ARG A 139 6.11 9.37 5.67
C ARG A 139 7.22 9.75 6.65
N GLN A 140 7.78 8.77 7.35
CA GLN A 140 8.89 9.00 8.29
C GLN A 140 10.11 9.58 7.58
N ARG A 141 10.52 9.02 6.43
CA ARG A 141 11.64 9.54 5.61
C ARG A 141 11.38 10.97 5.18
N VAL A 142 10.19 11.25 4.66
CA VAL A 142 9.79 12.60 4.24
C VAL A 142 9.88 13.60 5.39
N GLN A 143 9.34 13.24 6.55
CA GLN A 143 9.41 14.08 7.74
C GLN A 143 10.84 14.33 8.22
N GLN A 144 11.75 13.35 8.08
CA GLN A 144 13.15 13.51 8.46
C GLN A 144 13.84 14.57 7.60
N TYR A 145 13.77 14.47 6.26
CA TYR A 145 14.40 15.49 5.42
C TYR A 145 13.65 16.82 5.50
N GLN A 146 12.32 16.85 5.69
CA GLN A 146 11.57 18.09 5.92
C GLN A 146 12.10 18.83 7.15
N ARG A 147 12.27 18.13 8.28
CA ARG A 147 12.82 18.72 9.52
C ARG A 147 14.25 19.21 9.31
N TYR A 148 15.07 18.44 8.62
CA TYR A 148 16.46 18.81 8.32
C TYR A 148 16.54 20.06 7.43
N MET A 149 15.66 20.16 6.43
CA MET A 149 15.61 21.27 5.47
C MET A 149 14.86 22.48 6.03
N ALA A 150 14.13 22.37 7.14
CA ALA A 150 13.24 23.43 7.64
C ALA A 150 14.00 24.72 8.00
N GLY A 151 15.22 24.60 8.54
CA GLY A 151 16.03 25.75 8.98
C GLY A 151 16.80 26.48 7.87
N ALA A 152 16.72 26.04 6.62
CA ALA A 152 17.40 26.68 5.50
C ALA A 152 16.64 27.91 5.01
N ASP A 153 17.32 29.01 4.71
CA ASP A 153 16.69 30.17 4.07
C ASP A 153 16.50 29.90 2.58
N ARG A 154 17.53 29.33 1.93
CA ARG A 154 17.53 29.01 0.49
C ARG A 154 17.91 27.55 0.23
N VAL A 155 17.01 26.85 -0.45
CA VAL A 155 17.22 25.48 -0.94
C VAL A 155 17.35 25.50 -2.47
N LEU A 156 18.37 24.83 -3.00
CA LEU A 156 18.47 24.50 -4.41
C LEU A 156 17.93 23.09 -4.64
N ILE A 157 16.95 22.96 -5.53
CA ILE A 157 16.50 21.69 -6.09
C ILE A 157 17.11 21.59 -7.49
N LEU A 158 18.21 20.86 -7.59
CA LEU A 158 19.03 20.74 -8.79
C LEU A 158 18.58 19.54 -9.62
N THR A 159 18.32 19.78 -10.90
CA THR A 159 18.04 18.74 -11.91
C THR A 159 19.27 18.50 -12.78
N HIS A 160 19.22 17.47 -13.65
CA HIS A 160 20.17 17.35 -14.75
C HIS A 160 20.06 18.52 -15.75
N ASN A 161 21.02 18.61 -16.69
CA ASN A 161 21.02 19.61 -17.76
C ASN A 161 19.92 19.35 -18.78
N ASP A 162 19.35 20.41 -19.36
CA ASP A 162 18.21 20.31 -20.29
C ASP A 162 17.08 19.45 -19.69
N PRO A 163 16.53 19.84 -18.51
CA PRO A 163 15.68 18.97 -17.72
C PRO A 163 14.42 18.57 -18.49
N ASP A 164 14.08 17.29 -18.35
CA ASP A 164 12.92 16.70 -19.00
C ASP A 164 11.66 16.82 -18.11
N PRO A 165 10.49 16.34 -18.58
CA PRO A 165 9.27 16.40 -17.77
C PRO A 165 9.38 15.71 -16.40
N ASP A 166 10.16 14.64 -16.26
CA ASP A 166 10.32 13.92 -15.00
C ASP A 166 11.10 14.77 -14.00
N ALA A 167 12.26 15.31 -14.41
CA ALA A 167 13.08 16.17 -13.57
C ALA A 167 12.33 17.46 -13.16
N MET A 168 11.62 18.09 -14.10
CA MET A 168 10.86 19.32 -13.83
C MET A 168 9.70 19.10 -12.86
N ALA A 169 8.90 18.06 -13.09
CA ALA A 169 7.78 17.73 -12.22
C ALA A 169 8.26 17.23 -10.86
N SER A 170 9.37 16.48 -10.81
CA SER A 170 9.99 16.04 -9.56
C SER A 170 10.49 17.23 -8.74
N GLY A 171 11.13 18.21 -9.37
CA GLY A 171 11.55 19.43 -8.68
C GLY A 171 10.37 20.21 -8.09
N LEU A 172 9.26 20.29 -8.81
CA LEU A 172 8.03 20.90 -8.32
C LEU A 172 7.43 20.14 -7.15
N ALA A 173 7.32 18.81 -7.26
CA ALA A 173 6.80 17.95 -6.20
C ALA A 173 7.65 18.06 -4.93
N LEU A 174 8.98 18.03 -5.04
CA LEU A 174 9.86 18.19 -3.88
C LEU A 174 9.70 19.57 -3.24
N ARG A 175 9.60 20.65 -4.03
CA ARG A 175 9.33 22.00 -3.48
C ARG A 175 8.02 22.03 -2.69
N THR A 176 6.98 21.41 -3.22
CA THR A 176 5.68 21.28 -2.56
C THR A 176 5.80 20.49 -1.26
N ILE A 177 6.46 19.32 -1.29
CA ILE A 177 6.71 18.50 -0.10
C ILE A 177 7.48 19.29 0.97
N LEU A 178 8.49 20.08 0.58
CA LEU A 178 9.22 20.93 1.51
C LEU A 178 8.42 22.13 2.03
N ARG A 179 7.18 22.33 1.54
CA ARG A 179 6.30 23.47 1.86
C ARG A 179 6.97 24.82 1.61
N ARG A 180 7.74 24.90 0.53
CA ARG A 180 8.54 26.08 0.18
C ARG A 180 7.97 26.82 -1.02
N THR A 181 8.22 28.12 -1.05
CA THR A 181 7.91 28.99 -2.18
C THR A 181 9.04 28.96 -3.21
N ARG A 182 8.77 29.52 -4.40
CA ARG A 182 9.77 29.71 -5.45
C ARG A 182 11.01 30.49 -4.99
N GLN A 183 10.85 31.43 -4.06
CA GLN A 183 11.94 32.27 -3.55
C GLN A 183 12.85 31.50 -2.58
N THR A 184 12.27 30.59 -1.80
CA THR A 184 12.98 29.81 -0.75
C THR A 184 13.45 28.43 -1.22
N ALA A 185 12.90 27.94 -2.34
CA ALA A 185 13.29 26.70 -2.99
C ALA A 185 13.35 26.91 -4.51
N VAL A 186 14.56 27.15 -5.00
CA VAL A 186 14.84 27.38 -6.42
C VAL A 186 14.98 26.03 -7.10
N ILE A 187 14.23 25.81 -8.18
CA ILE A 187 14.46 24.67 -9.08
C ILE A 187 15.46 25.14 -10.12
N GLY A 188 16.59 24.46 -10.26
CA GLY A 188 17.69 24.92 -11.11
C GLY A 188 18.36 23.82 -11.91
N CYS A 189 19.06 24.23 -12.97
CA CYS A 189 19.88 23.39 -13.86
C CYS A 189 21.07 24.24 -14.37
N LEU A 190 22.17 23.62 -14.84
CA LEU A 190 23.30 24.40 -15.36
C LEU A 190 23.09 24.77 -16.83
N GLN A 191 22.37 23.95 -17.59
CA GLN A 191 21.99 24.23 -18.97
C GLN A 191 20.47 24.32 -19.08
N PRO A 192 19.94 25.38 -19.72
CA PRO A 192 18.51 25.63 -19.77
C PRO A 192 17.75 24.53 -20.54
N VAL A 193 16.43 24.50 -20.37
CA VAL A 193 15.54 23.68 -21.20
C VAL A 193 15.60 24.16 -22.64
N THR A 194 15.86 23.25 -23.57
CA THR A 194 16.03 23.53 -25.00
C THR A 194 15.05 22.79 -25.89
N ARG A 195 14.55 21.61 -25.46
CA ARG A 195 13.62 20.81 -26.25
C ARG A 195 12.27 21.51 -26.45
N PRO A 196 11.74 21.63 -27.68
CA PRO A 196 10.50 22.36 -27.97
C PRO A 196 9.29 21.92 -27.15
N GLU A 197 9.12 20.61 -26.95
CA GLU A 197 8.05 20.02 -26.16
C GLU A 197 8.15 20.39 -24.67
N ASN A 198 9.36 20.40 -24.11
CA ASN A 198 9.62 20.77 -22.73
C ASN A 198 9.47 22.29 -22.53
N LEU A 199 9.96 23.10 -23.46
CA LEU A 199 9.72 24.55 -23.50
C LEU A 199 8.23 24.87 -23.53
N ARG A 200 7.45 24.09 -24.29
CA ARG A 200 5.99 24.24 -24.35
C ARG A 200 5.36 23.90 -23.00
N MET A 201 5.77 22.81 -22.35
CA MET A 201 5.31 22.43 -21.01
C MET A 201 5.63 23.52 -19.98
N VAL A 202 6.88 23.99 -19.94
CA VAL A 202 7.33 25.09 -19.06
C VAL A 202 6.46 26.32 -19.23
N LYS A 203 6.18 26.72 -20.48
CA LYS A 203 5.33 27.87 -20.78
C LYS A 203 3.87 27.65 -20.39
N LEU A 204 3.30 26.48 -20.66
CA LEU A 204 1.88 26.19 -20.38
C LEU A 204 1.59 26.06 -18.89
N LEU A 205 2.52 25.49 -18.13
CA LEU A 205 2.38 25.25 -16.69
C LEU A 205 3.01 26.36 -15.83
N ASP A 206 3.48 27.44 -16.46
CA ASP A 206 4.24 28.54 -15.85
C ASP A 206 5.35 28.07 -14.88
N LEU A 207 6.05 27.01 -15.28
CA LEU A 207 7.22 26.55 -14.53
C LEU A 207 8.32 27.59 -14.68
N LYS A 208 9.08 27.85 -13.60
CA LYS A 208 10.39 28.45 -13.78
C LYS A 208 11.49 27.64 -13.14
N ILE A 209 12.45 27.37 -14.01
CA ILE A 209 13.67 26.61 -13.78
C ILE A 209 14.79 27.60 -14.06
N GLU A 210 15.65 27.80 -13.07
CA GLU A 210 16.70 28.80 -13.15
C GLU A 210 17.98 28.16 -13.69
N THR A 211 18.64 28.87 -14.61
CA THR A 211 20.00 28.52 -14.99
C THR A 211 20.94 29.00 -13.89
N VAL A 212 21.56 28.06 -13.18
CA VAL A 212 22.48 28.33 -12.08
C VAL A 212 23.91 27.98 -12.49
N THR A 213 24.88 28.79 -12.06
CA THR A 213 26.29 28.50 -12.27
C THR A 213 26.89 27.78 -11.05
N PRO A 214 27.98 27.00 -11.22
CA PRO A 214 28.63 26.34 -10.10
C PRO A 214 29.04 27.28 -8.96
N ASP A 215 29.47 28.50 -9.28
CA ASP A 215 29.83 29.52 -8.28
C ASP A 215 28.67 29.93 -7.38
N GLN A 216 27.42 29.78 -7.84
CA GLN A 216 26.22 30.13 -7.08
C GLN A 216 25.77 29.01 -6.12
N PHE A 217 26.32 27.79 -6.21
CA PHE A 217 25.91 26.70 -5.33
C PHE A 217 26.16 27.00 -3.85
N LYS A 218 27.21 27.77 -3.55
CA LYS A 218 27.53 28.23 -2.20
C LYS A 218 26.51 29.23 -1.62
N ASP A 219 25.63 29.80 -2.44
CA ASP A 219 24.61 30.76 -2.02
C ASP A 219 23.32 30.07 -1.53
N PHE A 220 23.31 28.73 -1.53
CA PHE A 220 22.21 27.90 -1.04
C PHE A 220 22.65 27.14 0.21
N ASP A 221 21.84 27.22 1.27
CA ASP A 221 22.12 26.54 2.53
C ASP A 221 21.99 25.02 2.38
N LYS A 222 21.13 24.59 1.44
CA LYS A 222 20.83 23.20 1.15
C LYS A 222 20.72 22.91 -0.33
N ILE A 223 21.23 21.75 -0.74
CA ILE A 223 21.21 21.27 -2.11
C ILE A 223 20.56 19.88 -2.15
N ALA A 224 19.42 19.81 -2.82
CA ALA A 224 18.72 18.58 -3.14
C ALA A 224 18.86 18.27 -4.63
N LEU A 225 19.16 17.03 -5.00
CA LEU A 225 19.19 16.56 -6.37
C LEU A 225 17.94 15.71 -6.62
N VAL A 226 17.28 15.97 -7.75
CA VAL A 226 16.13 15.19 -8.21
C VAL A 226 16.39 14.73 -9.64
N ASP A 227 16.11 13.45 -9.89
CA ASP A 227 16.32 12.81 -11.21
C ASP A 227 17.76 12.89 -11.71
N VAL A 228 18.69 13.02 -10.76
CA VAL A 228 20.12 13.12 -11.03
C VAL A 228 20.88 12.76 -9.75
N GLN A 229 22.09 12.24 -9.93
CA GLN A 229 23.01 11.92 -8.84
C GLN A 229 24.29 12.77 -8.92
N PRO A 230 25.03 12.95 -7.81
CA PRO A 230 26.19 13.86 -7.75
C PRO A 230 27.29 13.60 -8.79
N HIS A 231 27.45 12.34 -9.25
CA HIS A 231 28.42 11.98 -10.30
C HIS A 231 28.25 12.77 -11.60
N TYR A 232 27.04 13.28 -11.88
CA TYR A 232 26.74 14.10 -13.05
C TYR A 232 27.41 15.49 -12.98
N PHE A 233 27.78 15.94 -11.77
CA PHE A 233 28.40 17.24 -11.50
C PHE A 233 29.77 17.09 -10.79
N PRO A 234 30.75 16.41 -11.40
CA PRO A 234 31.96 15.99 -10.71
C PRO A 234 32.78 17.21 -10.24
N GLY A 235 33.01 17.29 -8.92
CA GLY A 235 33.82 18.35 -8.30
C GLY A 235 33.16 19.73 -8.29
N LEU A 236 31.91 19.86 -8.73
CA LEU A 236 31.21 21.15 -8.77
C LEU A 236 30.37 21.41 -7.51
N LEU A 237 29.82 20.36 -6.90
CA LEU A 237 28.92 20.49 -5.75
C LEU A 237 29.70 20.60 -4.43
N PRO A 238 29.51 21.66 -3.62
CA PRO A 238 30.21 21.82 -2.34
C PRO A 238 29.74 20.81 -1.29
N HIS A 239 28.45 20.46 -1.32
CA HIS A 239 27.80 19.48 -0.46
C HIS A 239 26.50 19.00 -1.12
N VAL A 240 25.95 17.90 -0.63
CA VAL A 240 24.65 17.36 -1.06
C VAL A 240 23.86 16.90 0.15
N ASP A 241 22.64 17.41 0.28
CA ASP A 241 21.78 17.13 1.43
C ASP A 241 20.74 16.04 1.13
N LEU A 242 20.18 16.02 -0.08
CA LEU A 242 19.14 15.07 -0.47
C LEU A 242 19.37 14.62 -1.92
N VAL A 243 19.24 13.33 -2.18
CA VAL A 243 19.23 12.78 -3.54
C VAL A 243 17.99 11.91 -3.70
N ILE A 244 17.18 12.17 -4.71
CA ILE A 244 16.04 11.35 -5.09
C ILE A 244 16.15 11.03 -6.57
N ASP A 245 16.32 9.76 -6.90
CA ASP A 245 16.61 9.33 -8.27
C ASP A 245 16.10 7.90 -8.51
N HIS A 246 15.74 7.60 -9.75
CA HIS A 246 15.29 6.27 -10.17
C HIS A 246 16.34 5.54 -11.05
N HIS A 247 17.47 6.17 -11.35
CA HIS A 247 18.57 5.52 -12.07
C HIS A 247 19.39 4.59 -11.16
N PRO A 248 20.19 3.66 -11.73
CA PRO A 248 21.12 2.85 -10.94
C PRO A 248 22.03 3.69 -10.05
N ALA A 249 22.18 3.27 -8.80
CA ALA A 249 22.99 3.97 -7.80
C ALA A 249 24.45 4.08 -8.26
N GLN A 250 25.01 5.28 -8.15
CA GLN A 250 26.40 5.57 -8.49
C GLN A 250 27.26 5.69 -7.22
N PRO A 251 28.48 5.15 -7.19
CA PRO A 251 29.38 5.29 -6.06
C PRO A 251 30.09 6.66 -6.05
N GLY A 252 30.82 6.95 -4.96
CA GLY A 252 31.80 8.06 -4.94
C GLY A 252 31.26 9.41 -4.49
N TYR A 253 30.10 9.44 -3.82
CA TYR A 253 29.58 10.65 -3.16
C TYR A 253 28.97 10.33 -1.79
N SER A 254 28.75 11.39 -1.01
CA SER A 254 28.02 11.36 0.26
C SER A 254 26.87 12.35 0.21
N ALA A 255 25.70 11.93 0.68
CA ALA A 255 24.54 12.79 0.89
C ALA A 255 23.92 12.49 2.25
N ILE A 256 23.26 13.48 2.87
CA ILE A 256 22.62 13.29 4.18
C ILE A 256 21.42 12.34 4.07
N PHE A 257 20.63 12.49 3.01
CA PHE A 257 19.51 11.62 2.67
C PHE A 257 19.63 11.13 1.22
N THR A 258 19.32 9.86 1.01
CA THR A 258 19.23 9.26 -0.32
C THR A 258 17.96 8.42 -0.42
N ASP A 259 17.23 8.58 -1.52
CA ASP A 259 16.15 7.71 -1.94
C ASP A 259 16.37 7.34 -3.41
N ILE A 260 17.05 6.22 -3.64
CA ILE A 260 17.40 5.74 -4.98
C ILE A 260 16.65 4.45 -5.22
N ARG A 261 15.76 4.42 -6.22
CA ARG A 261 14.89 3.28 -6.52
C ARG A 261 15.01 2.85 -7.99
N PRO A 262 16.03 2.04 -8.34
CA PRO A 262 16.29 1.61 -9.72
C PRO A 262 15.16 0.77 -10.36
N ASP A 263 14.26 0.25 -9.54
CA ASP A 263 13.07 -0.50 -9.94
C ASP A 263 11.89 0.40 -10.33
N TYR A 264 11.98 1.72 -10.08
CA TYR A 264 10.94 2.68 -10.44
C TYR A 264 11.15 3.23 -11.85
N GLY A 265 10.03 3.43 -12.57
CA GLY A 265 10.06 3.94 -13.94
C GLY A 265 10.38 5.43 -14.08
N SER A 266 10.27 6.21 -13.00
CA SER A 266 10.53 7.65 -12.97
C SER A 266 10.72 8.18 -11.56
N THR A 267 11.44 9.29 -11.42
CA THR A 267 11.59 10.03 -10.15
C THR A 267 10.25 10.60 -9.67
N CYS A 268 9.37 11.00 -10.59
CA CYS A 268 8.00 11.43 -10.28
C CYS A 268 7.19 10.36 -9.57
N THR A 269 7.40 9.08 -9.87
CA THR A 269 6.70 7.98 -9.20
C THR A 269 7.10 7.91 -7.73
N ILE A 270 8.40 8.09 -7.43
CA ILE A 270 8.93 8.15 -6.06
C ILE A 270 8.33 9.34 -5.31
N LEU A 271 8.30 10.53 -5.94
CA LEU A 271 7.76 11.72 -5.29
C LEU A 271 6.24 11.74 -5.17
N THR A 272 5.52 11.01 -6.02
CA THR A 272 4.08 10.77 -5.85
C THR A 272 3.82 9.99 -4.56
N GLU A 273 4.64 8.97 -4.26
CA GLU A 273 4.55 8.28 -2.98
C GLU A 273 4.89 9.19 -1.80
N HIS A 274 5.87 10.08 -1.96
CA HIS A 274 6.20 11.06 -0.92
C HIS A 274 5.04 12.01 -0.62
N LEU A 275 4.42 12.60 -1.65
CA LEU A 275 3.25 13.48 -1.52
C LEU A 275 2.10 12.75 -0.81
N ARG A 276 1.73 11.56 -1.30
CA ARG A 276 0.69 10.72 -0.69
C ARG A 276 1.02 10.33 0.74
N ALA A 277 2.29 10.07 1.05
CA ALA A 277 2.71 9.71 2.39
C ALA A 277 2.59 10.85 3.40
N VAL A 278 2.53 12.12 2.96
CA VAL A 278 2.30 13.28 3.85
C VAL A 278 0.94 13.95 3.62
N ASP A 279 0.00 13.23 3.01
CA ASP A 279 -1.37 13.67 2.72
C ASP A 279 -1.41 15.02 2.01
N MET A 280 -0.54 15.17 1.01
CA MET A 280 -0.52 16.29 0.07
C MET A 280 -1.03 15.82 -1.28
N ASP A 281 -2.00 16.56 -1.83
CA ASP A 281 -2.59 16.35 -3.15
C ASP A 281 -1.91 17.20 -4.23
#